data_AF-W9ARI6-F1
#
_entry.id   AF-W9ARI6-F1
#
_cell.length_a   1.000
_cell.length_b   1.000
_cell.length_c   1.000
_cell.angle_alpha   90.00
_cell.angle_beta   90.00
_cell.angle_gamma   90.00
#
_symmetry.space_group_name_H-M   'P 1'
#
loop_
_entity.id
_entity.type
_entity.pdbx_description
1 polymer ?
#
loop_
_entity_poly.entity_id
_entity_poly.type
_entity_poly.pdbx_seq_one_letter_code
_entity_poly.pdbx_strand_id
1 'polypeptide(L)'
;MGSKMLCNRHNTALSKFDDTALEVYRTLERFQLSQLRRPDPYGNEFILVSGEHFERWMLKALWGLTTGAKNTPASMRDRREQKMFMRYLFRDGLLPRSWGLYIRSLTGSFARQSETAMETTVDIRDDTFLSGDMTLGAFTFTFAAGKLEAGNGAIAHHRADGIRMFSDFDSTCKTLAFAWDHGRHEKANFVDIKFRGNR
;
A
#
# COMPACT_ATOMS: atom_id res chain seq x y z
N MET A 1 -13.14 -13.47 -27.49
CA MET A 1 -14.42 -12.84 -27.08
C MET A 1 -14.52 -12.82 -25.54
N GLY A 2 -13.88 -11.86 -24.86
CA GLY A 2 -13.76 -11.84 -23.38
C GLY A 2 -14.22 -10.55 -22.70
N SER A 3 -14.93 -9.66 -23.38
CA SER A 3 -15.23 -8.28 -22.92
C SER A 3 -16.61 -8.08 -22.28
N LYS A 4 -17.22 -9.11 -21.68
CA LYS A 4 -18.54 -8.98 -21.02
C LYS A 4 -18.64 -9.73 -19.69
N MET A 5 -17.71 -9.49 -18.76
CA MET A 5 -17.81 -10.13 -17.43
C MET A 5 -17.47 -9.24 -16.23
N LEU A 6 -17.74 -7.93 -16.32
CA LEU A 6 -17.95 -7.10 -15.14
C LEU A 6 -19.23 -6.28 -15.37
N CYS A 7 -20.32 -6.66 -14.69
CA CYS A 7 -21.54 -5.86 -14.71
C CYS A 7 -21.28 -4.50 -14.02
N ASN A 8 -22.08 -3.47 -14.33
CA ASN A 8 -21.94 -2.14 -13.73
C ASN A 8 -21.73 -2.19 -12.21
N ARG A 9 -22.44 -3.08 -11.51
CA ARG A 9 -22.30 -3.29 -10.06
C ARG A 9 -20.90 -3.73 -9.63
N HIS A 10 -20.23 -4.62 -10.37
CA HIS A 10 -18.86 -5.03 -10.04
C HIS A 10 -17.86 -3.90 -10.34
N ASN A 11 -18.04 -3.16 -11.44
CA ASN A 11 -17.18 -2.02 -11.75
C ASN A 11 -17.31 -0.89 -10.72
N THR A 12 -18.54 -0.57 -10.28
CA THR A 12 -18.78 0.42 -9.22
C THR A 12 -18.25 -0.01 -7.86
N ALA A 13 -18.25 -1.32 -7.55
CA ALA A 13 -17.67 -1.81 -6.30
C ALA A 13 -16.13 -1.66 -6.31
N LEU A 14 -15.49 -1.91 -7.45
CA LEU A 14 -14.04 -1.81 -7.60
C LEU A 14 -13.54 -0.38 -7.76
N SER A 15 -14.37 0.54 -8.26
CA SER A 15 -13.96 1.94 -8.48
C SER A 15 -13.61 2.65 -7.17
N LYS A 16 -14.30 2.33 -6.07
CA LYS A 16 -13.99 2.89 -4.74
C LYS A 16 -12.56 2.58 -4.27
N PHE A 17 -12.04 1.41 -4.67
CA PHE A 17 -10.67 1.01 -4.37
C PHE A 17 -9.68 1.88 -5.16
N ASP A 18 -9.97 2.11 -6.44
CA ASP A 18 -9.16 2.98 -7.29
C ASP A 18 -9.19 4.45 -6.81
N ASP A 19 -10.36 4.94 -6.40
CA ASP A 19 -10.53 6.30 -5.85
C ASP A 19 -9.68 6.48 -4.59
N THR A 20 -9.73 5.51 -3.66
CA THR A 20 -8.92 5.53 -2.43
C THR A 20 -7.43 5.49 -2.75
N ALA A 21 -7.01 4.67 -3.70
CA ALA A 21 -5.62 4.59 -4.11
C ALA A 21 -5.11 5.86 -4.77
N LEU A 22 -5.95 6.51 -5.59
CA LEU A 22 -5.64 7.80 -6.19
C LEU A 22 -5.51 8.90 -5.12
N GLU A 23 -6.37 8.88 -4.10
CA GLU A 23 -6.28 9.78 -2.95
C GLU A 23 -4.97 9.58 -2.16
N VAL A 24 -4.60 8.32 -1.89
CA VAL A 24 -3.32 7.98 -1.27
C VAL A 24 -2.15 8.49 -2.11
N TYR A 25 -2.13 8.19 -3.41
CA TYR A 25 -1.08 8.63 -4.33
C TYR A 25 -0.92 10.15 -4.30
N ARG A 26 -2.01 10.90 -4.51
CA ARG A 26 -2.00 12.38 -4.51
C ARG A 26 -1.56 12.95 -3.16
N THR A 27 -1.96 12.32 -2.07
CA THR A 27 -1.59 12.75 -0.72
C THR A 27 -0.09 12.58 -0.50
N LEU A 28 0.48 11.43 -0.83
CA LEU A 28 1.89 11.14 -0.65
C LEU A 28 2.78 11.97 -1.59
N GLU A 29 2.36 12.16 -2.84
CA GLU A 29 3.02 13.05 -3.80
C GLU A 29 3.02 14.49 -3.28
N ARG A 30 1.87 14.99 -2.80
CA ARG A 30 1.77 16.32 -2.20
C ARG A 30 2.66 16.47 -0.97
N PHE A 31 2.69 15.47 -0.07
CA PHE A 31 3.56 15.49 1.09
C PHE A 31 5.03 15.56 0.67
N GLN A 32 5.47 14.76 -0.30
CA GLN A 32 6.84 14.81 -0.81
C GLN A 32 7.18 16.17 -1.43
N LEU A 33 6.30 16.72 -2.27
CA LEU A 33 6.51 18.02 -2.92
C LEU A 33 6.54 19.17 -1.91
N SER A 34 5.76 19.09 -0.83
CA SER A 34 5.78 20.10 0.22
C SER A 34 7.13 20.14 0.96
N GLN A 35 7.79 18.97 1.11
CA GLN A 35 9.12 18.87 1.72
C GLN A 35 10.24 19.47 0.86
N LEU A 36 10.03 19.59 -0.45
CA LEU A 36 10.99 20.19 -1.39
C LEU A 36 10.86 21.72 -1.49
N ARG A 37 9.70 22.28 -1.16
CA ARG A 37 9.44 23.73 -1.25
C ARG A 37 9.73 24.41 0.09
N ARG A 38 10.36 25.59 0.06
CA ARG A 38 10.60 26.40 1.26
C ARG A 38 10.02 27.81 1.12
N PRO A 39 9.27 28.29 2.12
CA PRO A 39 8.73 27.53 3.27
C PRO A 39 7.73 26.44 2.82
N ASP A 40 7.52 25.41 3.65
CA ASP A 40 6.45 24.42 3.39
C ASP A 40 5.11 25.16 3.28
N PRO A 41 4.43 25.10 2.13
CA PRO A 41 3.21 25.86 1.91
C PRO A 41 2.01 25.37 2.74
N TYR A 42 2.05 24.17 3.33
CA TYR A 42 0.91 23.55 3.98
C TYR A 42 1.10 23.26 5.48
N GLY A 43 2.33 23.27 6.01
CA GLY A 43 2.58 23.08 7.45
C GLY A 43 2.22 21.67 7.95
N ASN A 44 1.59 21.54 9.12
CA ASN A 44 1.14 20.21 9.57
C ASN A 44 -0.10 19.74 8.80
N GLU A 45 -0.12 18.48 8.37
CA GLU A 45 -1.26 17.91 7.62
C GLU A 45 -1.69 16.55 8.19
N PHE A 46 -2.99 16.28 8.14
CA PHE A 46 -3.57 14.99 8.52
C PHE A 46 -4.65 14.59 7.51
N ILE A 47 -4.47 13.44 6.87
CA ILE A 47 -5.41 12.88 5.89
C ILE A 47 -5.79 11.47 6.36
N LEU A 48 -7.07 11.13 6.31
CA LEU A 48 -7.60 9.82 6.70
C LEU A 48 -8.25 9.14 5.49
N VAL A 49 -7.81 7.92 5.20
CA VAL A 49 -8.36 7.09 4.12
C VAL A 49 -8.76 5.70 4.64
N SER A 50 -9.54 4.93 3.88
CA SER A 50 -9.86 3.54 4.25
C SER A 50 -8.66 2.62 3.99
N GLY A 51 -8.12 2.02 5.06
CA GLY A 51 -7.05 1.01 4.95
C GLY A 51 -7.52 -0.24 4.21
N GLU A 52 -8.76 -0.67 4.45
CA GLU A 52 -9.37 -1.84 3.79
C GLU A 52 -9.50 -1.64 2.27
N HIS A 53 -9.95 -0.46 1.83
CA HIS A 53 -10.04 -0.17 0.40
C HIS A 53 -8.66 -0.10 -0.26
N PHE A 54 -7.68 0.48 0.43
CA PHE A 54 -6.31 0.57 -0.09
C PHE A 54 -5.65 -0.82 -0.16
N GLU A 55 -5.81 -1.67 0.85
CA GLU A 55 -5.31 -3.07 0.83
C GLU A 55 -5.96 -3.89 -0.29
N ARG A 56 -7.28 -3.74 -0.49
CA ARG A 56 -8.00 -4.39 -1.60
C ARG A 56 -7.58 -3.87 -2.97
N TRP A 57 -7.33 -2.57 -3.10
CA TRP A 57 -6.76 -2.01 -4.32
C TRP A 57 -5.40 -2.62 -4.65
N MET A 58 -4.49 -2.72 -3.67
CA MET A 58 -3.18 -3.33 -3.88
C MET A 58 -3.29 -4.77 -4.37
N LEU A 59 -4.14 -5.58 -3.73
CA LEU A 59 -4.38 -6.95 -4.18
C LEU A 59 -4.92 -6.98 -5.61
N LYS A 60 -5.90 -6.14 -5.94
CA LYS A 60 -6.47 -6.02 -7.30
C LYS A 60 -5.38 -5.71 -8.32
N ALA A 61 -4.51 -4.73 -8.03
CA ALA A 61 -3.47 -4.30 -8.96
C ALA A 61 -2.37 -5.36 -9.12
N LEU A 62 -1.89 -5.97 -8.03
CA LEU A 62 -0.92 -7.08 -8.07
C LEU A 62 -1.47 -8.30 -8.82
N TRP A 63 -2.74 -8.62 -8.58
CA TRP A 63 -3.38 -9.75 -9.25
C TRP A 63 -3.60 -9.48 -10.75
N GLY A 64 -3.95 -8.25 -11.13
CA GLY A 64 -4.01 -7.83 -12.53
C GLY A 64 -2.67 -7.96 -13.25
N LEU A 65 -1.57 -7.56 -12.60
CA LEU A 65 -0.22 -7.66 -13.16
C LEU A 65 0.22 -9.12 -13.37
N THR A 66 0.00 -9.97 -12.37
CA THR A 66 0.39 -11.39 -12.43
C THR A 66 -0.45 -12.19 -13.43
N THR A 67 -1.72 -11.85 -13.62
CA THR A 67 -2.60 -12.51 -14.61
C THR A 67 -2.39 -11.99 -16.04
N GLY A 68 -1.97 -10.74 -16.20
CA GLY A 68 -1.56 -10.17 -17.49
C GLY A 68 -0.18 -10.66 -17.95
N ALA A 69 0.69 -11.05 -17.01
CA ALA A 69 1.98 -11.67 -17.31
C ALA A 69 1.80 -13.13 -17.76
N LYS A 70 2.55 -13.56 -18.79
CA LYS A 70 2.54 -14.96 -19.28
C LYS A 70 2.89 -16.00 -18.18
N ASN A 71 3.50 -15.56 -17.08
CA ASN A 71 4.00 -16.39 -15.98
C ASN A 71 3.28 -16.09 -14.65
N THR A 72 1.95 -16.19 -14.61
CA THR A 72 1.21 -16.13 -13.34
C THR A 72 1.63 -17.29 -12.42
N PRO A 73 1.94 -17.02 -11.13
CA PRO A 73 2.23 -18.06 -10.15
C PRO A 73 1.14 -19.13 -10.07
N ALA A 74 1.53 -20.39 -9.88
CA ALA A 74 0.58 -21.49 -9.70
C ALA A 74 -0.32 -21.29 -8.47
N SER A 75 0.18 -20.70 -7.38
CA SER A 75 -0.67 -20.42 -6.20
C SER A 75 -1.78 -19.43 -6.52
N MET A 76 -1.50 -18.38 -7.29
CA MET A 76 -2.53 -17.47 -7.82
C MET A 76 -3.44 -18.10 -8.88
N ARG A 77 -3.09 -19.28 -9.39
CA ARG A 77 -3.95 -20.13 -10.23
C ARG A 77 -4.74 -21.16 -9.41
N ASP A 78 -4.33 -21.42 -8.16
CA ASP A 78 -5.00 -22.37 -7.30
C ASP A 78 -6.42 -21.91 -7.01
N ARG A 79 -7.38 -22.80 -7.26
CA ARG A 79 -8.81 -22.48 -7.17
C ARG A 79 -9.22 -22.03 -5.77
N ARG A 80 -8.53 -22.45 -4.71
CA ARG A 80 -8.83 -22.07 -3.33
C ARG A 80 -8.33 -20.66 -3.05
N GLU A 81 -7.10 -20.34 -3.41
CA GLU A 81 -6.54 -18.98 -3.26
C GLU A 81 -7.31 -17.97 -4.12
N GLN A 82 -7.61 -18.31 -5.37
CA GLN A 82 -8.44 -17.47 -6.24
C GLN A 82 -9.82 -17.22 -5.63
N LYS A 83 -10.49 -18.25 -5.10
CA LYS A 83 -11.79 -18.08 -4.43
C LYS A 83 -11.67 -17.18 -3.19
N MET A 84 -10.59 -17.31 -2.42
CA MET A 84 -10.34 -16.47 -1.25
C MET A 84 -10.13 -15.00 -1.65
N PHE A 85 -9.24 -14.72 -2.60
CA PHE A 85 -9.02 -13.36 -3.09
C PHE A 85 -10.27 -12.76 -3.73
N MET A 86 -11.04 -13.54 -4.51
CA MET A 86 -12.33 -13.07 -5.05
C MET A 86 -13.32 -12.74 -3.93
N ARG A 87 -13.39 -13.56 -2.88
CA ARG A 87 -14.25 -13.27 -1.72
C ARG A 87 -13.78 -12.02 -0.98
N TYR A 88 -12.48 -11.81 -0.85
CA TYR A 88 -11.91 -10.62 -0.21
C TYR A 88 -12.17 -9.34 -1.02
N LEU A 89 -12.05 -9.40 -2.36
CA LEU A 89 -12.29 -8.23 -3.22
C LEU A 89 -13.77 -7.85 -3.35
N PHE A 90 -14.66 -8.84 -3.53
CA PHE A 90 -16.05 -8.60 -3.94
C PHE A 90 -17.10 -8.90 -2.86
N ARG A 91 -16.70 -9.47 -1.72
CA ARG A 91 -17.58 -9.85 -0.60
C ARG A 91 -16.93 -9.47 0.73
N ASP A 92 -17.54 -9.91 1.82
CA ASP A 92 -17.01 -9.81 3.19
C ASP A 92 -16.06 -10.98 3.52
N GLY A 93 -15.28 -11.42 2.52
CA GLY A 93 -14.22 -12.40 2.77
C GLY A 93 -13.16 -11.82 3.69
N LEU A 94 -12.52 -12.67 4.49
CA LEU A 94 -11.36 -12.30 5.31
C LEU A 94 -10.11 -12.98 4.75
N LEU A 95 -8.98 -12.28 4.86
CA LEU A 95 -7.67 -12.87 4.62
C LEU A 95 -7.22 -13.69 5.84
N PRO A 96 -6.33 -14.68 5.66
CA PRO A 96 -5.67 -15.35 6.77
C PRO A 96 -4.92 -14.35 7.66
N ARG A 97 -4.69 -14.73 8.92
CA ARG A 97 -3.95 -13.88 9.85
C ARG A 97 -2.56 -13.56 9.28
N SER A 98 -2.11 -12.33 9.50
CA SER A 98 -0.83 -11.79 9.01
C SER A 98 -0.74 -11.66 7.49
N TRP A 99 -1.80 -11.90 6.72
CA TRP A 99 -1.84 -11.54 5.31
C TRP A 99 -2.34 -10.11 5.14
N GLY A 100 -1.97 -9.47 4.03
CA GLY A 100 -2.46 -8.14 3.67
C GLY A 100 -1.35 -7.10 3.65
N LEU A 101 -1.71 -5.88 4.00
CA LEU A 101 -0.88 -4.70 3.88
C LEU A 101 0.22 -4.68 4.94
N TYR A 102 1.44 -4.43 4.49
CA TYR A 102 2.59 -4.10 5.29
C TYR A 102 3.20 -2.79 4.82
N ILE A 103 3.72 -2.03 5.78
CA ILE A 103 4.55 -0.87 5.52
C ILE A 103 5.87 -1.09 6.23
N ARG A 104 6.97 -0.96 5.50
CA ARG A 104 8.32 -1.12 6.05
C ARG A 104 8.81 0.25 6.56
N SER A 105 9.22 0.32 7.82
CA SER A 105 9.98 1.46 8.32
C SER A 105 11.44 1.30 7.87
N LEU A 106 11.99 2.26 7.12
CA LEU A 106 13.42 2.27 6.86
C LEU A 106 14.15 2.69 8.15
N THR A 107 15.19 1.95 8.53
CA THR A 107 16.08 2.27 9.65
C THR A 107 16.96 3.50 9.39
N GLY A 108 16.96 4.02 8.17
CA GLY A 108 17.72 5.20 7.76
C GLY A 108 16.90 6.14 6.89
N SER A 109 17.26 7.42 6.94
CA SER A 109 16.75 8.44 6.03
C SER A 109 17.06 8.06 4.58
N PHE A 110 16.10 8.26 3.68
CA PHE A 110 16.30 8.00 2.26
C PHE A 110 16.09 9.28 1.45
N ALA A 111 16.85 9.39 0.37
CA ALA A 111 16.62 10.34 -0.71
C ALA A 111 16.19 9.53 -1.93
N ARG A 112 14.89 9.50 -2.24
CA ARG A 112 14.40 9.02 -3.56
C ARG A 112 14.02 10.24 -4.40
N GLN A 113 14.38 10.22 -5.68
CA GLN A 113 14.00 11.28 -6.61
C GLN A 113 12.48 11.30 -6.78
N SER A 114 11.90 12.50 -6.69
CA SER A 114 10.45 12.79 -6.66
C SER A 114 9.69 12.39 -7.93
N GLU A 115 10.34 11.81 -8.94
CA GLU A 115 9.76 11.57 -10.27
C GLU A 115 9.34 10.10 -10.50
N THR A 116 9.29 9.27 -9.45
CA THR A 116 9.00 7.85 -9.66
C THR A 116 7.52 7.59 -9.91
N ALA A 117 7.22 7.14 -11.12
CA ALA A 117 6.04 6.36 -11.45
C ALA A 117 5.88 5.18 -10.46
N MET A 118 4.65 4.71 -10.24
CA MET A 118 4.39 3.55 -9.39
C MET A 118 5.23 2.34 -9.84
N GLU A 119 6.18 1.92 -9.01
CA GLU A 119 6.99 0.72 -9.26
C GLU A 119 6.30 -0.47 -8.61
N THR A 120 6.23 -1.61 -9.31
CA THR A 120 5.66 -2.84 -8.74
C THR A 120 6.62 -4.02 -8.90
N THR A 121 6.95 -4.67 -7.79
CA THR A 121 7.79 -5.89 -7.76
C THR A 121 6.98 -7.01 -7.14
N VAL A 122 7.04 -8.21 -7.72
CA VAL A 122 6.34 -9.39 -7.21
C VAL A 122 7.37 -10.45 -6.84
N ASP A 123 7.30 -10.95 -5.61
CA ASP A 123 8.12 -12.06 -5.13
C ASP A 123 7.36 -13.38 -5.28
N ILE A 124 7.95 -14.28 -6.07
CA ILE A 124 7.40 -15.58 -6.41
C ILE A 124 8.48 -16.61 -6.14
N ARG A 125 8.17 -17.59 -5.30
CA ARG A 125 9.06 -18.71 -4.99
C ARG A 125 8.33 -20.02 -5.19
N ASP A 126 8.95 -20.95 -5.92
CA ASP A 126 8.37 -22.27 -6.20
C ASP A 126 6.91 -22.15 -6.74
N ASP A 127 6.70 -21.23 -7.69
CA ASP A 127 5.40 -20.85 -8.26
C ASP A 127 4.34 -20.36 -7.25
N THR A 128 4.77 -19.96 -6.06
CA THR A 128 3.90 -19.43 -5.01
C THR A 128 4.12 -17.93 -4.85
N PHE A 129 3.03 -17.17 -4.90
CA PHE A 129 3.06 -15.74 -4.58
C PHE A 129 3.34 -15.54 -3.09
N LEU A 130 4.40 -14.82 -2.78
CA LEU A 130 4.77 -14.49 -1.41
C LEU A 130 4.40 -13.05 -1.07
N SER A 131 4.76 -12.10 -1.93
CA SER A 131 4.47 -10.70 -1.71
C SER A 131 4.52 -9.87 -2.99
N GLY A 132 3.94 -8.68 -2.94
CA GLY A 132 4.09 -7.67 -3.98
C GLY A 132 4.32 -6.30 -3.37
N ASP A 133 5.40 -5.64 -3.78
CA ASP A 133 5.76 -4.29 -3.38
C ASP A 133 5.18 -3.30 -4.39
N MET A 134 4.55 -2.23 -3.91
CA MET A 134 4.17 -1.04 -4.67
C MET A 134 4.86 0.17 -4.09
N THR A 135 5.68 0.84 -4.89
CA THR A 135 6.39 2.05 -4.45
C THR A 135 5.78 3.29 -5.06
N LEU A 136 5.33 4.21 -4.20
CA LEU A 136 4.77 5.51 -4.55
C LEU A 136 5.74 6.60 -4.06
N GLY A 137 6.64 7.01 -4.95
CA GLY A 137 7.77 7.90 -4.65
C GLY A 137 8.64 7.36 -3.51
N ALA A 138 8.55 8.01 -2.35
CA ALA A 138 9.25 7.72 -1.10
C ALA A 138 8.72 6.51 -0.31
N PHE A 139 7.52 6.01 -0.63
CA PHE A 139 6.81 5.05 0.22
C PHE A 139 6.67 3.71 -0.48
N THR A 140 7.11 2.63 0.16
CA THR A 140 6.89 1.26 -0.33
C THR A 140 5.86 0.57 0.55
N PHE A 141 4.77 0.15 -0.09
CA PHE A 141 3.72 -0.69 0.49
C PHE A 141 3.91 -2.11 0.01
N THR A 142 3.79 -3.09 0.89
CA THR A 142 3.91 -4.51 0.55
C THR A 142 2.59 -5.21 0.84
N PHE A 143 2.01 -5.89 -0.13
CA PHE A 143 0.99 -6.90 0.14
C PHE A 143 1.69 -8.25 0.32
N ALA A 144 1.51 -8.93 1.46
CA ALA A 144 2.14 -10.22 1.71
C ALA A 144 1.11 -11.33 1.97
N ALA A 145 1.39 -12.52 1.44
CA ALA A 145 0.66 -13.77 1.68
C ALA A 145 1.23 -14.51 2.91
N GLY A 146 1.40 -13.78 4.02
CA GLY A 146 1.96 -14.32 5.25
C GLY A 146 2.64 -13.25 6.09
N LYS A 147 3.18 -13.67 7.24
CA LYS A 147 3.97 -12.79 8.09
C LYS A 147 5.20 -12.30 7.33
N LEU A 148 5.30 -10.99 7.15
CA LEU A 148 6.48 -10.38 6.58
C LEU A 148 7.47 -10.03 7.71
N GLU A 149 8.67 -10.58 7.64
CA GLU A 149 9.78 -10.16 8.50
C GLU A 149 10.65 -9.18 7.74
N ALA A 150 10.91 -8.01 8.33
CA ALA A 150 11.81 -7.03 7.74
C ALA A 150 13.25 -7.40 8.13
N GLY A 151 14.11 -7.57 7.13
CA GLY A 151 15.54 -7.82 7.32
C GLY A 151 16.30 -6.57 7.78
N ASN A 152 17.57 -6.74 8.18
CA ASN A 152 18.52 -5.65 8.44
C ASN A 152 18.03 -4.59 9.45
N GLY A 153 17.30 -5.02 10.48
CA GLY A 153 16.82 -4.15 11.57
C GLY A 153 15.61 -3.27 11.22
N ALA A 154 15.07 -3.37 10.00
CA ALA A 154 13.80 -2.73 9.65
C ALA A 154 12.62 -3.43 10.34
N ILE A 155 11.50 -2.72 10.48
CA ILE A 155 10.26 -3.26 11.03
C ILE A 155 9.21 -3.27 9.91
N ALA A 156 8.51 -4.40 9.77
CA ALA A 156 7.37 -4.51 8.89
C ALA A 156 6.08 -4.37 9.73
N HIS A 157 5.37 -3.27 9.52
CA HIS A 157 4.14 -2.98 10.24
C HIS A 157 2.95 -3.55 9.46
N HIS A 158 2.36 -4.64 9.96
CA HIS A 158 1.13 -5.20 9.41
C HIS A 158 -0.03 -4.24 9.71
N ARG A 159 -0.75 -3.82 8.67
CA ARG A 159 -1.94 -2.94 8.74
C ARG A 159 -1.74 -1.76 9.71
N ALA A 160 -0.66 -1.01 9.49
CA ALA A 160 -0.38 0.18 10.28
C ALA A 160 -1.55 1.18 10.21
N ASP A 161 -1.76 1.92 11.29
CA ASP A 161 -2.79 2.96 11.40
C ASP A 161 -2.41 4.23 10.64
N GLY A 162 -1.16 4.34 10.18
CA GLY A 162 -0.75 5.41 9.29
C GLY A 162 0.74 5.52 9.11
N ILE A 163 1.11 6.51 8.32
CA ILE A 163 2.48 6.94 8.07
C ILE A 163 2.61 8.39 8.50
N ARG A 164 3.68 8.70 9.24
CA ARG A 164 4.05 10.06 9.62
C ARG A 164 5.36 10.43 8.94
N MET A 165 5.33 11.50 8.17
CA MET A 165 6.50 12.06 7.51
C MET A 165 6.96 13.30 8.27
N PHE A 166 8.21 13.27 8.70
CA PHE A 166 8.89 14.36 9.38
C PHE A 166 9.95 14.98 8.46
N SER A 167 10.09 16.29 8.51
CA SER A 167 11.17 17.02 7.85
C SER A 167 12.39 17.18 8.75
N ASP A 168 13.59 17.10 8.19
CA ASP A 168 14.81 17.59 8.85
C ASP A 168 14.99 19.12 8.68
N PHE A 169 14.17 19.78 7.86
CA PHE A 169 14.31 21.20 7.50
C PHE A 169 13.32 22.14 8.19
N ASP A 170 12.21 21.60 8.66
CA ASP A 170 11.18 22.31 9.40
C ASP A 170 10.60 21.42 10.51
N SER A 171 9.76 21.99 11.38
CA SER A 171 9.10 21.26 12.47
C SER A 171 7.74 20.68 12.06
N THR A 172 7.52 20.45 10.77
CA THR A 172 6.24 19.95 10.27
C THR A 172 6.15 18.43 10.30
N CYS A 173 4.92 17.94 10.48
CA CYS A 173 4.56 16.54 10.40
C CYS A 173 3.37 16.38 9.46
N LYS A 174 3.52 15.50 8.47
CA LYS A 174 2.47 15.12 7.53
C LYS A 174 2.03 13.69 7.83
N THR A 175 0.74 13.49 8.08
CA THR A 175 0.20 12.19 8.47
C THR A 175 -0.81 11.70 7.46
N LEU A 176 -0.57 10.50 6.91
CA LEU A 176 -1.58 9.71 6.21
C LEU A 176 -2.03 8.61 7.15
N ALA A 177 -3.26 8.66 7.64
CA ALA A 177 -3.87 7.67 8.51
C ALA A 177 -4.77 6.71 7.74
N PHE A 178 -4.80 5.46 8.19
CA PHE A 178 -5.65 4.40 7.66
C PHE A 178 -6.74 4.06 8.68
N ALA A 179 -7.99 4.17 8.24
CA ALA A 179 -9.14 3.67 8.98
C ALA A 179 -9.32 2.17 8.72
N TRP A 180 -9.23 1.38 9.80
CA TRP A 180 -9.47 -0.05 9.81
C TRP A 180 -10.73 -0.37 10.61
N ASP A 181 -11.46 -1.43 10.24
CA ASP A 181 -12.65 -1.86 11.01
C ASP A 181 -12.29 -2.82 12.17
N HIS A 182 -11.00 -3.04 12.42
CA HIS A 182 -10.46 -3.85 13.51
C HIS A 182 -9.57 -3.01 14.43
N GLY A 183 -9.22 -3.54 15.62
CA GLY A 183 -8.30 -2.86 16.54
C GLY A 183 -8.88 -1.63 17.24
N ARG A 184 -10.21 -1.52 17.38
CA ARG A 184 -10.84 -0.41 18.09
C ARG A 184 -10.30 -0.33 19.52
N HIS A 185 -9.84 0.86 19.92
CA HIS A 185 -9.22 1.17 21.23
C HIS A 185 -7.79 0.67 21.45
N GLU A 186 -7.16 0.04 20.46
CA GLU A 186 -5.72 -0.26 20.52
C GLU A 186 -4.89 1.01 20.31
N LYS A 187 -3.63 0.99 20.76
CA LYS A 187 -2.71 2.10 20.49
C LYS A 187 -2.40 2.14 19.00
N ALA A 188 -2.54 3.31 18.39
CA ALA A 188 -2.23 3.50 16.98
C ALA A 188 -0.76 3.18 16.66
N ASN A 189 -0.57 2.29 15.71
CA ASN A 189 0.70 1.84 15.16
C ASN A 189 1.04 2.68 13.92
N PHE A 190 1.89 3.69 14.09
CA PHE A 190 2.36 4.54 13.01
C PHE A 190 3.75 4.13 12.51
N VAL A 191 3.95 4.24 11.20
CA VAL A 191 5.27 4.15 10.59
C VAL A 191 5.85 5.56 10.43
N ASP A 192 7.00 5.79 11.05
CA ASP A 192 7.68 7.08 10.98
C ASP A 192 8.71 7.09 9.86
N ILE A 193 8.67 8.14 9.06
CA ILE A 193 9.59 8.37 7.94
C ILE A 193 10.23 9.74 8.11
N LYS A 194 11.56 9.77 8.07
CA LYS A 194 12.35 11.01 8.08
C LYS A 194 12.79 11.35 6.68
N PHE A 195 12.26 12.43 6.12
CA PHE A 195 12.65 12.91 4.80
C PHE A 195 13.97 13.70 4.90
N ARG A 196 14.97 13.27 4.14
CA ARG A 196 16.22 14.03 3.92
C ARG A 196 16.31 14.41 2.45
N GLY A 197 16.06 15.68 2.14
CA GLY A 197 16.37 16.21 0.81
C GLY A 197 17.88 16.33 0.61
N ASN A 198 18.35 16.12 -0.62
CA ASN A 198 19.69 16.57 -0.99
C ASN A 198 19.71 18.11 -0.88
N ARG A 199 20.69 18.65 -0.16
CA ARG A 199 20.93 20.10 -0.12
C ARG A 199 21.41 20.59 -1.48
#